data_AF-A0A8E2UTE4-F1
#
_entry.id   AF-A0A8E2UTE4-F1
#
_cell.length_a   1.000
_cell.length_b   1.000
_cell.length_c   1.000
_cell.angle_alpha   90.00
_cell.angle_beta   90.00
_cell.angle_gamma   90.00
#
_symmetry.space_group_name_H-M   'P 1'
#
loop_
_entity.id
_entity.type
_entity.pdbx_description
1 polymer ?
#
loop_
_entity_poly.entity_id
_entity_poly.type
_entity_poly.pdbx_seq_one_letter_code
_entity_poly.pdbx_strand_id
1 'polypeptide(L)'
;MIRHSRLLFGALALAAGALLTGCQTGAATTAAAARADEARPVTKTVYVAPQTVRCTGVAPMDCLQVRSDPNAPWTLWYAGIEGFAYQPGYTYTLQIDEYRVAQPPADRSSIRWVLKRVIERRPAN
;
A
#
# COMPACT_ATOMS: atom_id res chain seq x y z
N MET A 1 23.47 19.27 44.46
CA MET A 1 23.84 18.25 45.46
C MET A 1 24.38 17.06 44.69
N ILE A 2 25.69 16.88 44.79
CA ILE A 2 26.50 15.91 44.04
C ILE A 2 26.88 14.81 45.04
N ARG A 3 26.63 13.54 44.71
CA ARG A 3 27.32 12.42 45.36
C ARG A 3 27.76 11.42 44.29
N HIS A 4 28.96 11.65 43.78
CA HIS A 4 29.75 10.67 43.09
C HIS A 4 30.24 9.63 44.11
N SER A 5 29.75 8.39 43.99
CA SER A 5 30.33 7.26 44.69
C SER A 5 31.57 6.81 43.92
N ARG A 6 32.75 7.10 44.48
CA ARG A 6 34.04 6.57 44.04
C ARG A 6 34.31 5.32 44.88
N LEU A 7 34.46 4.16 44.24
CA LEU A 7 35.13 3.01 44.84
C LEU A 7 36.32 2.62 43.95
N LEU A 8 37.38 2.31 44.66
CA LEU A 8 38.78 2.33 44.27
C LEU A 8 39.23 1.00 43.64
N PHE A 9 40.13 1.13 42.65
CA PHE A 9 41.32 0.31 42.37
C PHE A 9 41.30 -1.20 42.69
N GLY A 10 41.42 -1.99 41.63
CA GLY A 10 41.99 -3.34 41.66
C GLY A 10 42.69 -3.62 40.34
N ALA A 11 44.01 -3.76 40.39
CA ALA A 11 44.90 -3.90 39.23
C ALA A 11 45.00 -5.35 38.72
N LEU A 12 45.38 -5.44 37.44
CA LEU A 12 46.26 -6.45 36.83
C LEU A 12 45.74 -7.90 36.67
N ALA A 13 45.47 -8.26 35.41
CA ALA A 13 45.91 -9.54 34.87
C ALA A 13 46.17 -9.40 33.37
N LEU A 14 47.45 -9.41 33.00
CA LEU A 14 47.94 -9.65 31.65
C LEU A 14 47.59 -11.11 31.29
N ALA A 15 46.76 -11.29 30.27
CA ALA A 15 46.67 -12.56 29.56
C ALA A 15 46.90 -12.28 28.07
N ALA A 16 48.14 -12.52 27.63
CA ALA A 16 48.47 -12.69 26.23
C ALA A 16 47.78 -13.98 25.74
N GLY A 17 46.85 -13.84 24.79
CA GLY A 17 46.14 -14.94 24.15
C GLY A 17 46.23 -14.79 22.64
N ALA A 18 46.75 -15.82 21.98
CA ALA A 18 47.25 -15.85 20.62
C ALA A 18 46.20 -15.55 19.52
N LEU A 19 46.75 -15.09 18.40
CA LEU A 19 46.13 -14.93 17.09
C LEU A 19 45.31 -16.16 16.66
N LEU A 20 44.02 -15.95 16.43
CA LEU A 20 43.26 -16.63 15.39
C LEU A 20 42.38 -15.59 14.70
N THR A 21 42.89 -15.02 13.60
CA THR A 21 42.09 -14.34 12.58
C THR A 21 41.14 -15.35 11.94
N GLY A 22 40.02 -15.60 12.59
CA GLY A 22 38.87 -16.28 12.02
C GLY A 22 38.02 -15.28 11.25
N CYS A 23 38.34 -15.07 9.98
CA CYS A 23 37.41 -14.44 9.05
C CYS A 23 36.34 -15.49 8.73
N GLN A 24 35.12 -15.35 9.27
CA GLN A 24 33.95 -16.06 8.75
C GLN A 24 32.77 -15.08 8.78
N THR A 25 32.68 -14.34 7.67
CA THR A 25 31.47 -14.13 6.87
C THR A 25 30.14 -14.23 7.61
N GLY A 26 29.48 -13.07 7.69
CA GLY A 26 28.18 -12.92 8.34
C GLY A 26 27.11 -13.85 7.77
N ALA A 27 26.47 -14.58 8.67
CA ALA A 27 25.08 -14.94 8.51
C ALA A 27 24.21 -13.77 8.99
N ALA A 28 24.27 -12.65 8.28
CA ALA A 28 23.08 -11.82 8.16
C ALA A 28 22.13 -12.64 7.29
N THR A 29 21.39 -13.54 7.92
CA THR A 29 20.27 -14.23 7.29
C THR A 29 19.41 -13.12 6.72
N THR A 30 19.39 -13.07 5.39
CA THR A 30 18.63 -12.16 4.58
C THR A 30 17.15 -12.28 4.97
N ALA A 31 16.72 -11.48 5.94
CA ALA A 31 15.34 -11.02 6.09
C ALA A 31 15.01 -10.02 4.96
N ALA A 32 15.36 -10.40 3.73
CA ALA A 32 15.26 -9.59 2.52
C ALA A 32 14.98 -10.50 1.33
N ALA A 33 13.89 -11.26 1.39
CA ALA A 33 13.20 -11.78 0.20
C ALA A 33 11.71 -12.04 0.45
N ALA A 34 11.11 -11.27 1.37
CA ALA A 34 9.68 -10.93 1.31
C ALA A 34 9.56 -9.44 0.95
N ARG A 35 10.35 -9.00 -0.03
CA ARG A 35 9.97 -7.87 -0.86
C ARG A 35 9.49 -8.50 -2.14
N ALA A 36 8.27 -9.05 -2.08
CA ALA A 36 7.42 -9.00 -3.25
C ALA A 36 7.51 -7.55 -3.71
N ASP A 37 8.08 -7.37 -4.88
CA ASP A 37 8.04 -6.15 -5.65
C ASP A 37 6.70 -5.48 -5.38
N GLU A 38 6.67 -4.45 -4.53
CA GLU A 38 5.51 -3.59 -4.44
C GLU A 38 5.49 -2.88 -5.78
N ALA A 39 4.82 -3.51 -6.74
CA ALA A 39 4.73 -3.01 -8.10
C ALA A 39 4.34 -1.54 -8.01
N ARG A 40 5.27 -0.66 -8.39
CA ARG A 40 5.11 0.79 -8.25
C ARG A 40 3.74 1.15 -8.83
N PRO A 41 2.86 1.81 -8.04
CA PRO A 41 1.51 2.05 -8.51
C PRO A 41 1.52 2.93 -9.75
N VAL A 42 0.56 2.67 -10.64
CA VAL A 42 0.29 3.56 -11.77
C VAL A 42 -0.74 4.57 -11.31
N THR A 43 -0.32 5.83 -11.15
CA THR A 43 -1.23 6.92 -10.85
C THR A 43 -2.03 7.27 -12.10
N LYS A 44 -3.36 7.35 -11.99
CA LYS A 44 -4.23 7.79 -13.09
C LYS A 44 -5.42 8.61 -12.59
N THR A 45 -6.00 9.38 -13.51
CA THR A 45 -7.26 10.08 -13.28
C THR A 45 -8.41 9.19 -13.72
N VAL A 46 -9.45 9.09 -12.90
CA VAL A 46 -10.68 8.37 -13.22
C VAL A 46 -11.89 9.24 -12.87
N TYR A 47 -12.95 9.10 -13.65
CA TYR A 47 -14.22 9.77 -13.41
C TYR A 47 -15.22 8.75 -12.86
N VAL A 48 -16.00 9.12 -11.86
CA VAL A 48 -17.02 8.27 -11.23
C VAL A 48 -18.40 8.92 -11.39
N ALA A 49 -19.36 8.13 -11.87
CA ALA A 49 -20.73 8.58 -12.12
C ALA A 49 -21.52 8.80 -10.81
N PRO A 50 -22.64 9.56 -10.86
CA PRO A 50 -23.43 9.89 -9.68
C PRO A 50 -24.37 8.78 -9.23
N GLN A 51 -24.50 7.70 -9.99
CA GLN A 51 -25.26 6.51 -9.64
C GLN A 51 -24.41 5.25 -9.82
N THR A 52 -24.59 4.29 -8.91
CA THR A 52 -24.16 2.91 -9.10
C THR A 52 -25.18 2.16 -9.96
N VAL A 53 -24.80 0.98 -10.43
CA VAL A 53 -25.74 0.07 -11.12
C VAL A 53 -25.70 -1.31 -10.47
N ARG A 54 -26.86 -1.98 -10.44
CA ARG A 54 -26.94 -3.38 -10.01
C ARG A 54 -26.12 -4.24 -10.97
N CYS A 55 -25.19 -5.00 -10.41
CA CYS A 55 -24.27 -5.86 -11.13
C CYS A 55 -24.05 -7.16 -10.33
N THR A 56 -23.32 -8.11 -10.91
CA THR A 56 -22.93 -9.34 -10.24
C THR A 56 -21.41 -9.48 -10.32
N GLY A 57 -20.75 -9.43 -9.16
CA GLY A 57 -19.35 -9.83 -9.01
C GLY A 57 -19.29 -11.30 -8.58
N VAL A 58 -18.77 -11.55 -7.39
CA VAL A 58 -18.90 -12.87 -6.71
C VAL A 58 -20.36 -13.12 -6.28
N ALA A 59 -21.09 -12.05 -5.96
CA ALA A 59 -22.51 -12.05 -5.61
C ALA A 59 -23.20 -10.79 -6.19
N PRO A 60 -24.55 -10.72 -6.20
CA PRO A 60 -25.26 -9.50 -6.55
C PRO A 60 -24.84 -8.32 -5.67
N MET A 61 -24.53 -7.19 -6.29
CA MET A 61 -24.00 -5.99 -5.62
C MET A 61 -24.28 -4.73 -6.44
N ASP A 62 -23.91 -3.57 -5.94
CA ASP A 62 -23.94 -2.32 -6.69
C ASP A 62 -22.52 -1.92 -7.11
N CYS A 63 -22.31 -1.74 -8.41
CA CYS A 63 -21.02 -1.39 -9.00
C CYS A 63 -20.90 0.11 -9.24
N LEU A 64 -19.69 0.63 -9.07
CA LEU A 64 -19.36 1.96 -9.55
C LEU A 64 -19.34 1.98 -11.08
N GLN A 65 -19.77 3.09 -11.67
CA GLN A 65 -19.56 3.37 -13.08
C GLN A 65 -18.39 4.33 -13.22
N VAL A 66 -17.38 3.94 -13.98
CA VAL A 66 -16.12 4.67 -14.13
C VAL A 66 -15.73 4.85 -15.59
N ARG A 67 -14.92 5.87 -15.86
CA ARG A 67 -14.26 6.07 -17.17
C ARG A 67 -12.89 6.72 -16.96
N SER A 68 -11.96 6.45 -17.87
CA SER A 68 -10.61 7.03 -17.83
C SER A 68 -10.51 8.37 -18.57
N ASP A 69 -11.47 8.67 -19.43
CA ASP A 69 -11.53 9.90 -20.23
C ASP A 69 -12.95 10.50 -20.16
N PRO A 70 -13.12 11.84 -20.15
CA PRO A 70 -14.44 12.49 -20.14
C PRO A 70 -15.36 12.15 -21.31
N ASN A 71 -14.82 11.66 -22.42
CA ASN A 71 -15.58 11.31 -23.62
C ASN A 71 -15.69 9.80 -23.83
N ALA A 72 -15.00 9.00 -23.00
CA ALA A 72 -15.11 7.55 -23.04
C ALA A 72 -16.48 7.07 -22.51
N PRO A 73 -16.97 5.91 -23.00
CA PRO A 73 -18.15 5.28 -22.43
C PRO A 73 -17.92 4.86 -20.98
N TRP A 74 -18.99 4.81 -20.20
CA TRP A 74 -18.96 4.30 -18.84
C TRP A 74 -18.69 2.79 -18.82
N THR A 75 -17.86 2.36 -17.88
CA THR A 75 -17.54 0.95 -17.62
C THR A 75 -17.79 0.64 -16.16
N LEU A 76 -18.01 -0.65 -15.84
CA LEU A 76 -18.29 -1.06 -14.47
C LEU A 76 -17.00 -1.35 -13.71
N TRP A 77 -16.93 -0.83 -12.48
CA TRP A 77 -15.87 -1.12 -11.54
C TRP A 77 -16.44 -1.83 -10.31
N TYR A 78 -16.03 -3.10 -10.18
CA TYR A 78 -16.59 -4.05 -9.22
C TYR A 78 -15.87 -4.03 -7.88
N ALA A 79 -14.56 -3.71 -7.86
CA ALA A 79 -13.70 -3.92 -6.69
C ALA A 79 -13.70 -2.76 -5.67
N GLY A 80 -14.42 -1.67 -5.96
CA GLY A 80 -14.40 -0.46 -5.12
C GLY A 80 -13.05 0.28 -5.12
N ILE A 81 -13.00 1.44 -4.48
CA ILE A 81 -11.78 2.26 -4.40
C ILE A 81 -11.46 2.45 -2.92
N GLU A 82 -10.32 1.93 -2.47
CA GLU A 82 -9.92 2.03 -1.07
C GLU A 82 -9.74 3.51 -0.66
N GLY A 83 -10.30 3.87 0.49
CA GLY A 83 -10.29 5.26 0.98
C GLY A 83 -11.29 6.19 0.29
N PHE A 84 -12.07 5.71 -0.69
CA PHE A 84 -13.13 6.50 -1.31
C PHE A 84 -14.51 6.15 -0.77
N ALA A 85 -15.10 7.09 -0.03
CA ALA A 85 -16.49 6.99 0.43
C ALA A 85 -17.43 7.57 -0.64
N TYR A 86 -17.93 6.71 -1.52
CA TYR A 86 -18.89 7.10 -2.54
C TYR A 86 -20.19 7.65 -1.91
N GLN A 87 -20.67 8.77 -2.45
CA GLN A 87 -21.99 9.33 -2.14
C GLN A 87 -22.80 9.44 -3.43
N PRO A 88 -24.02 8.87 -3.50
CA PRO A 88 -24.93 9.04 -4.62
C PRO A 88 -25.24 10.51 -4.88
N GLY A 89 -25.55 10.85 -6.13
CA GLY A 89 -25.90 12.21 -6.55
C GLY A 89 -24.70 13.13 -6.79
N TYR A 90 -23.47 12.61 -6.77
CA TYR A 90 -22.26 13.37 -7.08
C TYR A 90 -21.43 12.73 -8.18
N THR A 91 -20.95 13.54 -9.12
CA THR A 91 -19.89 13.15 -10.04
C THR A 91 -18.54 13.45 -9.39
N TYR A 92 -17.56 12.58 -9.65
CA TYR A 92 -16.21 12.73 -9.11
C TYR A 92 -15.18 12.69 -10.22
N THR A 93 -14.15 13.52 -10.08
CA THR A 93 -12.85 13.32 -10.74
C THR A 93 -11.85 12.94 -9.65
N LEU A 94 -11.28 11.75 -9.75
CA LEU A 94 -10.39 11.19 -8.74
C LEU A 94 -9.00 10.99 -9.33
N GLN A 95 -7.97 11.22 -8.53
CA GLN A 95 -6.65 10.65 -8.77
C GLN A 95 -6.52 9.39 -7.92
N ILE A 96 -6.22 8.26 -8.55
CA ILE A 96 -6.05 6.96 -7.89
C ILE A 96 -4.68 6.37 -8.20
N ASP A 97 -4.20 5.55 -7.28
CA ASP A 97 -3.04 4.70 -7.46
C ASP A 97 -3.52 3.28 -7.73
N GLU A 98 -3.23 2.76 -8.93
CA GLU A 98 -3.54 1.40 -9.33
C GLU A 98 -2.37 0.46 -9.03
N TYR A 99 -2.66 -0.59 -8.27
CA TYR A 99 -1.71 -1.65 -7.96
C TYR A 99 -2.11 -2.93 -8.68
N ARG A 100 -1.11 -3.64 -9.21
CA ARG A 100 -1.28 -5.05 -9.58
C ARG A 100 -1.01 -5.92 -8.35
N VAL A 101 -1.97 -6.78 -8.03
CA VAL A 101 -1.88 -7.74 -6.94
C VAL A 101 -1.34 -9.05 -7.51
N ALA A 102 -0.15 -9.47 -7.08
CA ALA A 102 0.40 -10.76 -7.43
C ALA A 102 -0.39 -11.87 -6.69
N GLN A 103 -0.75 -12.93 -7.42
CA GLN A 103 -1.45 -14.10 -6.88
C GLN A 103 -2.70 -13.73 -6.04
N PRO A 104 -3.67 -13.00 -6.62
CA PRO A 104 -4.89 -12.67 -5.89
C PRO A 104 -5.65 -13.95 -5.52
N PRO A 105 -6.41 -13.94 -4.40
CA PRO A 105 -7.42 -14.98 -4.15
C PRO A 105 -8.34 -15.16 -5.36
N ALA A 106 -8.86 -16.38 -5.55
CA ALA A 106 -9.67 -16.71 -6.73
C ALA A 106 -10.92 -15.83 -6.90
N ASP A 107 -11.43 -15.28 -5.80
CA ASP A 107 -12.62 -14.44 -5.71
C ASP A 107 -12.32 -12.94 -5.67
N ARG A 108 -11.06 -12.53 -5.91
CA ARG A 108 -10.63 -11.13 -5.85
C ARG A 108 -9.95 -10.67 -7.14
N SER A 109 -10.09 -9.37 -7.40
CA SER A 109 -9.45 -8.70 -8.53
C SER A 109 -7.92 -8.74 -8.41
N SER A 110 -7.23 -8.93 -9.54
CA SER A 110 -5.78 -8.72 -9.68
C SER A 110 -5.40 -7.22 -9.72
N ILE A 111 -6.40 -6.34 -9.72
CA ILE A 111 -6.26 -4.88 -9.75
C ILE A 111 -6.88 -4.29 -8.48
N ARG A 112 -6.13 -3.41 -7.82
CA ARG A 112 -6.53 -2.73 -6.59
C ARG A 112 -6.37 -1.22 -6.75
N TRP A 113 -7.43 -0.46 -6.51
CA TRP A 113 -7.43 1.00 -6.61
C TRP A 113 -7.44 1.63 -5.22
N VAL A 114 -6.49 2.52 -4.97
CA VAL A 114 -6.41 3.33 -3.75
C VAL A 114 -6.62 4.79 -4.11
N LEU A 115 -7.50 5.48 -3.39
CA LEU A 115 -7.70 6.91 -3.56
C LEU A 115 -6.42 7.65 -3.19
N LYS A 116 -5.85 8.37 -4.15
CA LYS A 116 -4.74 9.29 -3.89
C LYS A 116 -5.29 10.64 -3.44
N ARG A 117 -6.27 11.18 -4.17
CA ARG A 117 -7.02 12.40 -3.81
C ARG A 117 -8.27 12.58 -4.67
N VAL A 118 -9.23 13.33 -4.14
CA VAL A 118 -10.37 13.85 -4.91
C VAL A 118 -9.91 15.13 -5.61
N ILE A 119 -9.97 15.16 -6.94
CA ILE A 119 -9.67 16.36 -7.73
C ILE A 119 -10.91 17.26 -7.76
N GLU A 120 -12.08 16.68 -8.01
CA GLU A 120 -13.33 17.41 -8.11
C GLU A 120 -14.48 16.53 -7.59
N ARG A 121 -15.46 17.19 -6.93
CA ARG A 121 -16.77 16.62 -6.60
C ARG A 121 -17.84 17.63 -6.96
N ARG A 122 -18.80 17.25 -7.81
CA ARG A 122 -19.91 18.12 -8.22
C ARG A 122 -21.26 17.42 -8.06
N PRO A 123 -22.29 18.09 -7.53
CA PRO A 123 -23.66 17.56 -7.57
C PRO A 123 -24.06 17.20 -9.01
N ALA A 124 -24.74 16.08 -9.17
CA ALA A 124 -25.41 15.74 -10.40
C ALA A 124 -26.74 16.50 -10.45
N ASN A 125 -26.86 17.42 -11.40
CA ASN A 125 -28.06 18.19 -11.67
C ASN A 125 -28.89 17.53 -12.76
#